data_AF-A0A1G8J4C6-F1
#
_entry.id   AF-A0A1G8J4C6-F1
#
_cell.length_a   1.000
_cell.length_b   1.000
_cell.length_c   1.000
_cell.angle_alpha   90.00
_cell.angle_beta   90.00
_cell.angle_gamma   90.00
#
_symmetry.space_group_name_H-M   'P 1'
#
loop_
_entity.id
_entity.type
_entity.pdbx_description
1 polymer ?
#
loop_
_entity_poly.entity_id
_entity_poly.type
_entity_poly.pdbx_seq_one_letter_code
_entity_poly.pdbx_strand_id
1 'polypeptide(L)'
;MPPSTASPDATEPIARQSLKPLYQLLRVASHLLDQAAIEVRENGPDPAAENIERIGRALFEVIRVQHKIFALQPELEPRSLAASSREAAANQLFSQFMHEALELEGVGNTAAAVERYTRFIGISPTYHHREIARAEIRRLS
;
A
#
# COMPACT_ATOMS: atom_id res chain seq x y z
N MET A 1 -46.75 -16.47 -39.49
CA MET A 1 -45.96 -15.97 -38.33
C MET A 1 -44.60 -16.67 -38.33
N PRO A 2 -43.49 -15.94 -38.44
CA PRO A 2 -42.21 -16.35 -37.87
C PRO A 2 -41.95 -15.62 -36.54
N PRO A 3 -41.30 -16.23 -35.53
CA PRO A 3 -40.79 -15.50 -34.38
C PRO A 3 -39.51 -14.75 -34.77
N SER A 4 -39.50 -13.42 -34.64
CA SER A 4 -38.31 -12.61 -34.90
C SER A 4 -37.45 -12.51 -33.64
N THR A 5 -36.24 -13.09 -33.72
CA THR A 5 -34.99 -12.56 -33.14
C THR A 5 -35.11 -11.79 -31.81
N ALA A 6 -34.98 -12.50 -30.69
CA ALA A 6 -34.55 -11.86 -29.45
C ALA A 6 -33.05 -11.49 -29.58
N SER A 7 -32.75 -10.19 -29.58
CA SER A 7 -31.37 -9.70 -29.48
C SER A 7 -30.91 -9.72 -28.01
N PRO A 8 -29.85 -10.45 -27.64
CA PRO A 8 -29.24 -10.35 -26.32
C PRO A 8 -28.15 -9.27 -26.34
N ASP A 9 -28.49 -8.03 -26.68
CA ASP A 9 -27.59 -6.89 -26.45
C ASP A 9 -27.90 -6.24 -25.11
N ALA A 10 -27.58 -7.00 -24.08
CA ALA A 10 -27.48 -6.54 -22.70
C ALA A 10 -26.07 -6.87 -22.22
N THR A 11 -25.07 -6.24 -22.87
CA THR A 11 -23.72 -6.20 -22.35
C THR A 11 -23.77 -5.43 -21.02
N GLU A 12 -23.95 -6.14 -19.91
CA GLU A 12 -23.88 -5.55 -18.58
C GLU A 12 -22.58 -4.73 -18.49
N PRO A 13 -22.62 -3.48 -18.03
CA PRO A 13 -21.41 -2.72 -17.81
C PRO A 13 -20.64 -3.42 -16.69
N ILE A 14 -19.62 -4.22 -17.06
CA ILE A 14 -18.68 -4.83 -16.13
C ILE A 14 -18.20 -3.70 -15.22
N ALA A 15 -18.67 -3.71 -13.98
CA ALA A 15 -18.43 -2.62 -13.06
C ALA A 15 -16.93 -2.46 -12.94
N ARG A 16 -16.38 -1.35 -13.48
CA ARG A 16 -14.94 -1.08 -13.46
C ARG A 16 -14.49 -1.17 -12.01
N GLN A 17 -13.81 -2.26 -11.66
CA GLN A 17 -13.34 -2.45 -10.30
C GLN A 17 -12.47 -1.25 -9.96
N SER A 18 -12.78 -0.58 -8.86
CA SER A 18 -12.05 0.63 -8.49
C SER A 18 -10.60 0.26 -8.23
N LEU A 19 -9.67 0.89 -8.93
CA LEU A 19 -8.23 0.69 -8.73
C LEU A 19 -7.75 1.44 -7.48
N LYS A 20 -8.64 2.14 -6.78
CA LYS A 20 -8.37 2.91 -5.55
C LYS A 20 -7.68 2.10 -4.44
N PRO A 21 -8.09 0.86 -4.10
CA PRO A 21 -7.37 0.07 -3.08
C PRO A 21 -5.94 -0.24 -3.51
N LEU A 22 -5.73 -0.62 -4.78
CA LEU A 22 -4.40 -0.86 -5.34
C LEU A 22 -3.54 0.40 -5.32
N TYR A 23 -4.08 1.54 -5.78
CA TYR A 23 -3.40 2.83 -5.72
C TYR A 23 -2.98 3.20 -4.30
N GLN A 24 -3.87 3.03 -3.32
CA GLN A 24 -3.57 3.40 -1.94
C GLN A 24 -2.62 2.41 -1.23
N LEU A 25 -2.52 1.15 -1.68
CA LEU A 25 -1.41 0.25 -1.30
C LEU A 25 -0.08 0.71 -1.92
N LEU A 26 -0.07 1.06 -3.20
CA LEU A 26 1.14 1.56 -3.89
C LEU A 26 1.63 2.88 -3.31
N ARG A 27 0.73 3.77 -2.86
CA ARG A 27 1.08 5.05 -2.20
C ARG A 27 1.77 4.82 -0.85
N VAL A 28 1.36 3.79 -0.10
CA VAL A 28 2.06 3.34 1.13
C VAL A 28 3.43 2.75 0.78
N ALA A 29 3.50 1.86 -0.22
CA ALA A 29 4.77 1.25 -0.65
C ALA A 29 5.79 2.31 -1.12
N SER A 30 5.37 3.32 -1.87
CA SER A 30 6.24 4.45 -2.25
C SER A 30 6.83 5.18 -1.04
N HIS A 31 6.01 5.43 -0.01
CA HIS A 31 6.50 6.09 1.20
C HIS A 31 7.47 5.21 1.99
N LEU A 32 7.20 3.90 2.11
CA LEU A 32 8.12 2.97 2.78
C LEU A 32 9.48 2.87 2.07
N LEU A 33 9.49 2.88 0.73
CA LEU A 33 10.72 2.88 -0.06
C LEU A 33 11.50 4.20 0.09
N ASP A 34 10.81 5.34 0.12
CA ASP A 34 11.42 6.65 0.37
C ASP A 34 12.06 6.72 1.77
N GLN A 35 11.36 6.27 2.82
CA GLN A 35 11.91 6.16 4.17
C GLN A 35 13.10 5.17 4.23
N ALA A 36 13.04 4.04 3.54
CA ALA A 36 14.17 3.09 3.47
C ALA A 36 15.42 3.70 2.80
N ALA A 37 15.25 4.58 1.80
CA ALA A 37 16.36 5.30 1.18
C ALA A 37 16.98 6.38 2.09
N ILE A 38 16.21 6.91 3.03
CA ILE A 38 16.71 7.80 4.10
C ILE A 38 17.46 6.97 5.14
N GLU A 39 16.86 5.89 5.63
CA GLU A 39 17.48 4.98 6.61
C GLU A 39 18.82 4.41 6.12
N VAL A 40 18.90 4.01 4.85
CA VAL A 40 20.16 3.53 4.25
C VAL A 40 21.23 4.62 4.17
N ARG A 41 20.84 5.89 4.04
CA ARG A 41 21.78 7.03 4.03
C ARG A 41 22.35 7.33 5.41
N GLU A 42 21.55 7.12 6.45
CA GLU A 42 21.88 7.49 7.82
C GLU A 42 22.56 6.33 8.58
N ASN A 43 22.04 5.11 8.43
CA ASN A 43 22.44 3.92 9.20
C ASN A 43 22.69 2.67 8.34
N GLY A 44 22.66 2.80 7.00
CA GLY A 44 22.69 1.66 6.08
C GLY A 44 24.04 0.97 5.91
N PRO A 45 24.04 -0.27 5.37
CA PRO A 45 25.26 -0.97 5.02
C PRO A 45 25.93 -0.36 3.78
N ASP A 46 27.25 -0.33 3.79
CA ASP A 46 28.05 0.10 2.65
C ASP A 46 28.01 -0.92 1.48
N PRO A 47 28.08 -0.44 0.21
CA PRO A 47 28.12 0.96 -0.19
C PRO A 47 26.73 1.61 -0.20
N ALA A 48 26.50 2.59 0.67
CA ALA A 48 25.17 3.20 0.86
C ALA A 48 24.59 3.78 -0.44
N ALA A 49 25.43 4.38 -1.30
CA ALA A 49 25.02 4.96 -2.57
C ALA A 49 24.38 3.93 -3.54
N GLU A 50 24.93 2.72 -3.63
CA GLU A 50 24.38 1.67 -4.50
C GLU A 50 23.04 1.14 -3.93
N ASN A 51 22.96 1.00 -2.61
CA ASN A 51 21.74 0.56 -1.94
C ASN A 51 20.60 1.61 -2.09
N ILE A 52 20.90 2.91 -1.98
CA ILE A 52 19.96 4.00 -2.28
C ILE A 52 19.52 3.95 -3.75
N GLU A 53 20.44 3.73 -4.69
CA GLU A 53 20.11 3.64 -6.12
C GLU A 53 19.20 2.44 -6.43
N ARG A 54 19.46 1.28 -5.81
CA ARG A 54 18.60 0.08 -5.89
C ARG A 54 17.19 0.34 -5.35
N ILE A 55 17.06 1.01 -4.20
CA ILE A 55 15.76 1.41 -3.64
C ILE A 55 15.04 2.42 -4.55
N GLY A 56 15.77 3.41 -5.09
CA GLY A 56 15.24 4.39 -6.05
C GLY A 56 14.68 3.76 -7.32
N ARG A 57 15.32 2.71 -7.85
CA ARG A 57 14.79 1.90 -8.97
C ARG A 57 13.47 1.21 -8.62
N ALA A 58 13.36 0.62 -7.43
CA ALA A 58 12.12 0.00 -6.98
C ALA A 58 10.98 1.04 -6.82
N LEU A 59 11.27 2.21 -6.25
CA LEU A 59 10.33 3.32 -6.13
C LEU A 59 9.85 3.81 -7.50
N PHE A 60 10.74 3.92 -8.48
CA PHE A 60 10.39 4.30 -9.84
C PHE A 60 9.40 3.33 -10.50
N GLU A 61 9.61 2.01 -10.38
CA GLU A 61 8.66 1.03 -10.92
C GLU A 61 7.29 1.06 -10.21
N VAL A 62 7.25 1.32 -8.90
CA VAL A 62 5.97 1.54 -8.17
C VAL A 62 5.23 2.77 -8.72
N ILE A 63 5.93 3.89 -8.96
CA ILE A 63 5.35 5.11 -9.53
C ILE A 63 4.84 4.86 -10.97
N ARG A 64 5.55 4.06 -11.78
CA ARG A 64 5.07 3.66 -13.12
C ARG A 64 3.76 2.89 -13.08
N VAL A 65 3.52 2.06 -12.07
CA VAL A 65 2.22 1.38 -11.89
C VAL A 65 1.15 2.39 -11.47
N GLN A 66 1.45 3.35 -10.59
CA GLN A 66 0.52 4.43 -10.23
C GLN A 66 0.12 5.26 -11.46
N HIS A 67 1.05 5.63 -12.33
CA HIS A 67 0.76 6.35 -13.57
C HIS A 67 -0.15 5.55 -14.53
N LYS A 68 0.03 4.22 -14.60
CA LYS A 68 -0.89 3.34 -15.36
C LYS A 68 -2.30 3.34 -14.76
N ILE A 69 -2.43 3.43 -13.43
CA ILE A 69 -3.73 3.55 -12.76
C ILE A 69 -4.38 4.90 -13.11
N PHE A 70 -3.63 6.01 -13.08
CA PHE A 70 -4.16 7.34 -13.44
C PHE A 70 -4.61 7.39 -14.91
N ALA A 71 -3.92 6.73 -15.83
CA ALA A 71 -4.36 6.61 -17.23
C ALA A 71 -5.69 5.84 -17.40
N LEU A 72 -6.08 4.99 -16.44
CA LEU A 72 -7.32 4.22 -16.44
C LEU A 72 -8.46 4.86 -15.62
N GLN A 73 -8.09 5.55 -14.53
CA GLN A 73 -8.96 6.24 -13.57
C GLN A 73 -8.28 7.58 -13.16
N PRO A 74 -8.36 8.64 -14.01
CA PRO A 74 -7.71 9.93 -13.75
C PRO A 74 -8.18 10.61 -12.47
N GLU A 75 -9.39 10.29 -12.00
CA GLU A 75 -9.95 10.76 -10.73
C GLU A 75 -9.16 10.32 -9.49
N LEU A 76 -8.23 9.36 -9.63
CA LEU A 76 -7.31 8.94 -8.57
C LEU A 76 -5.99 9.71 -8.55
N GLU A 77 -5.69 10.50 -9.59
CA GLU A 77 -4.46 11.29 -9.65
C GLU A 77 -4.45 12.37 -8.55
N PRO A 78 -3.44 12.38 -7.66
CA PRO A 78 -3.42 13.33 -6.58
C PRO A 78 -2.98 14.71 -7.09
N ARG A 79 -3.64 15.78 -6.62
CA ARG A 79 -3.27 17.17 -6.96
C ARG A 79 -1.85 17.56 -6.52
N SER A 80 -1.20 16.74 -5.71
CA SER A 80 0.22 16.84 -5.36
C SER A 80 0.78 15.44 -5.14
N LEU A 81 1.99 15.20 -5.65
CA LEU A 81 2.74 13.97 -5.39
C LEU A 81 3.26 13.90 -3.95
N ALA A 82 3.41 15.04 -3.28
CA ALA A 82 3.77 15.08 -1.87
C ALA A 82 2.62 14.55 -1.00
N ALA A 83 2.96 13.71 -0.02
CA ALA A 83 2.01 13.33 1.03
C ALA A 83 1.64 14.57 1.86
N SER A 84 0.35 14.74 2.17
CA SER A 84 -0.07 15.73 3.15
C SER A 84 0.48 15.37 4.54
N SER A 85 0.64 16.34 5.44
CA SER A 85 1.17 16.09 6.80
C SER A 85 0.35 15.04 7.56
N ARG A 86 -0.96 14.94 7.29
CA ARG A 86 -1.85 13.91 7.86
C ARG A 86 -1.55 12.52 7.30
N GLU A 87 -1.26 12.41 6.00
CA GLU A 87 -0.86 11.13 5.39
C GLU A 87 0.54 10.72 5.85
N ALA A 88 1.49 11.65 5.91
CA ALA A 88 2.83 11.39 6.43
C ALA A 88 2.79 10.84 7.86
N ALA A 89 2.04 11.50 8.77
CA ALA A 89 1.86 11.01 10.14
C ALA A 89 1.14 9.65 10.21
N ALA A 90 0.14 9.42 9.36
CA ALA A 90 -0.55 8.13 9.29
C ALA A 90 0.33 7.00 8.75
N ASN A 91 1.25 7.31 7.83
CA ASN A 91 2.22 6.38 7.29
C ASN A 91 3.32 6.09 8.31
N GLN A 92 3.87 7.09 9.01
CA GLN A 92 4.84 6.89 10.08
C GLN A 92 4.30 5.98 11.20
N LEU A 93 3.07 6.24 11.65
CA LEU A 93 2.40 5.40 12.64
C LEU A 93 2.20 3.96 12.15
N PHE A 94 1.93 3.78 10.85
CA PHE A 94 1.84 2.47 10.23
C PHE A 94 3.20 1.77 10.20
N SER A 95 4.24 2.41 9.69
CA SER A 95 5.61 1.89 9.64
C SER A 95 6.08 1.42 11.01
N GLN A 96 5.87 2.22 12.06
CA GLN A 96 6.22 1.86 13.43
C GLN A 96 5.51 0.58 13.89
N PHE A 97 4.18 0.53 13.77
CA PHE A 97 3.41 -0.64 14.24
C PHE A 97 3.70 -1.91 13.42
N MET A 98 3.98 -1.77 12.12
CA MET A 98 4.41 -2.88 11.28
C MET A 98 5.78 -3.39 11.70
N HIS A 99 6.76 -2.50 11.93
CA HIS A 99 8.10 -2.88 12.34
C HIS A 99 8.10 -3.64 13.67
N GLU A 100 7.48 -3.07 14.71
CA GLU A 100 7.41 -3.71 16.03
C GLU A 100 6.66 -5.06 15.99
N ALA A 101 5.66 -5.22 15.11
CA ALA A 101 4.96 -6.50 14.93
C ALA A 101 5.84 -7.55 14.20
N LEU A 102 6.64 -7.11 13.21
CA LEU A 102 7.59 -7.97 12.50
C LEU A 102 8.77 -8.39 13.39
N GLU A 103 9.23 -7.53 14.31
CA GLU A 103 10.23 -7.92 15.32
C GLU A 103 9.69 -9.01 16.26
N LEU A 104 8.44 -8.85 16.73
CA LEU A 104 7.77 -9.84 17.58
C LEU A 104 7.57 -11.17 16.84
N GLU A 105 7.22 -11.14 15.55
CA GLU A 105 7.17 -12.34 14.70
C GLU A 105 8.56 -12.97 14.51
N GLY A 106 9.61 -12.16 14.31
CA GLY A 106 10.99 -12.61 14.14
C GLY A 106 11.57 -13.36 15.33
N VAL A 107 11.07 -13.08 16.56
CA VAL A 107 11.39 -13.85 17.78
C VAL A 107 10.37 -14.97 18.08
N GLY A 108 9.45 -15.26 17.16
CA GLY A 108 8.44 -16.31 17.29
C GLY A 108 7.24 -15.96 18.17
N ASN A 109 7.10 -14.70 18.60
CA ASN A 109 5.98 -14.25 19.45
C ASN A 109 4.79 -13.76 18.61
N THR A 110 4.20 -14.69 17.86
CA THR A 110 3.05 -14.46 16.98
C THR A 110 1.86 -13.83 17.70
N ALA A 111 1.61 -14.22 18.97
CA ALA A 111 0.51 -13.67 19.76
C ALA A 111 0.69 -12.17 20.03
N ALA A 112 1.89 -11.73 20.42
CA ALA A 112 2.18 -10.31 20.62
C ALA A 112 2.17 -9.52 19.30
N ALA A 113 2.60 -10.12 18.19
CA ALA A 113 2.48 -9.49 16.86
C ALA A 113 1.01 -9.25 16.47
N VAL A 114 0.12 -10.22 16.70
CA VAL A 114 -1.33 -10.08 16.51
C VAL A 114 -1.93 -9.00 17.43
N GLU A 115 -1.50 -8.92 18.69
CA GLU A 115 -1.90 -7.84 19.61
C GLU A 115 -1.43 -6.47 19.09
N ARG A 116 -0.19 -6.36 18.60
CA ARG A 116 0.39 -5.13 18.04
C ARG A 116 -0.45 -4.63 16.85
N TYR A 117 -0.80 -5.51 15.92
CA TYR A 117 -1.71 -5.20 14.80
C TYR A 117 -3.14 -4.86 15.26
N THR A 118 -3.66 -5.53 16.28
CA THR A 118 -5.00 -5.25 16.82
C THR A 118 -5.05 -3.86 17.44
N ARG A 119 -4.03 -3.48 18.22
CA ARG A 119 -3.87 -2.13 18.75
C ARG A 119 -3.73 -1.08 17.66
N PHE A 120 -3.03 -1.39 16.56
CA PHE A 120 -2.94 -0.51 15.40
C PHE A 120 -4.33 -0.20 14.82
N ILE A 121 -5.15 -1.24 14.61
CA ILE A 121 -6.48 -1.11 14.02
C ILE A 121 -7.38 -0.18 14.84
N GLY A 122 -7.24 -0.19 16.17
CA GLY A 122 -7.99 0.68 17.08
C GLY A 122 -7.63 2.17 16.99
N ILE A 123 -6.39 2.53 16.64
CA ILE A 123 -5.92 3.94 16.61
C ILE A 123 -5.69 4.50 15.20
N SER A 124 -5.57 3.63 14.19
CA SER A 124 -5.16 4.04 12.85
C SER A 124 -6.22 4.88 12.15
N PRO A 125 -5.90 6.10 11.68
CA PRO A 125 -6.89 7.01 11.09
C PRO A 125 -7.29 6.63 9.65
N THR A 126 -6.55 5.74 8.97
CA THR A 126 -6.79 5.40 7.56
C THR A 126 -7.39 4.00 7.42
N TYR A 127 -8.38 3.85 6.52
CA TYR A 127 -8.99 2.54 6.27
C TYR A 127 -7.97 1.52 5.72
N HIS A 128 -7.12 1.94 4.79
CA HIS A 128 -6.21 1.04 4.08
C HIS A 128 -5.11 0.46 4.97
N HIS A 129 -4.55 1.23 5.91
CA HIS A 129 -3.58 0.67 6.85
C HIS A 129 -4.25 -0.37 7.77
N ARG A 130 -5.52 -0.14 8.17
CA ARG A 130 -6.30 -1.14 8.93
C ARG A 130 -6.63 -2.39 8.12
N GLU A 131 -6.77 -2.30 6.79
CA GLU A 131 -6.93 -3.49 5.95
C GLU A 131 -5.63 -4.29 5.81
N ILE A 132 -4.47 -3.62 5.71
CA ILE A 132 -3.16 -4.31 5.74
C ILE A 132 -2.96 -5.03 7.07
N ALA A 133 -3.15 -4.34 8.21
CA ALA A 133 -3.02 -4.96 9.53
C ALA A 133 -3.99 -6.14 9.75
N ARG A 134 -5.20 -6.09 9.18
CA ARG A 134 -6.13 -7.25 9.18
C ARG A 134 -5.65 -8.39 8.29
N ALA A 135 -4.96 -8.11 7.19
CA ALA A 135 -4.35 -9.15 6.36
C ALA A 135 -3.22 -9.87 7.11
N GLU A 136 -2.38 -9.13 7.83
CA GLU A 136 -1.34 -9.73 8.67
C GLU A 136 -1.91 -10.55 9.83
N ILE A 137 -2.94 -10.07 10.54
CA ILE A 137 -3.61 -10.88 11.57
C ILE A 137 -4.12 -12.21 10.99
N ARG A 138 -4.73 -12.19 9.78
CA ARG A 138 -5.18 -13.42 9.09
C ARG A 138 -4.04 -14.33 8.61
N ARG A 139 -2.81 -13.81 8.43
CA ARG A 139 -1.63 -14.60 8.07
C ARG A 139 -1.00 -15.28 9.30
N LEU A 140 -1.17 -14.66 10.47
CA LEU A 140 -0.62 -15.11 11.76
C LEU A 140 -1.58 -15.96 12.61
N SER A 141 -2.81 -16.18 12.13
CA SER A 141 -3.85 -17.00 12.78
C SER A 141 -3.97 -18.39 12.14
#